data_AF-A0A5D4RIC8-F1
#
_entry.id   AF-A0A5D4RIC8-F1
#
_cell.length_a   1.000
_cell.length_b   1.000
_cell.length_c   1.000
_cell.angle_alpha   90.00
_cell.angle_beta   90.00
_cell.angle_gamma   90.00
#
_symmetry.space_group_name_H-M   'P 1'
#
loop_
_entity.id
_entity.type
_entity.pdbx_description
1 polymer ?
#
loop_
_entity_poly.entity_id
_entity_poly.type
_entity_poly.pdbx_seq_one_letter_code
_entity_poly.pdbx_strand_id
1 'polypeptide(L)'
;MPKKQYSVIKTFRDKDTKERVKKDSVYEHSNSARIKDLQRRGFLGEELQGEGSLLDQNIEDVTEALQGLSADELKSYLEEEKKNKNRKTVIEYIESALKDGDTGESGTV
;
A
#
# COMPACT_ATOMS: atom_id res chain seq x y z
N MET A 1 -8.59 -7.77 2.49
CA MET A 1 -7.33 -7.76 3.27
C MET A 1 -6.23 -7.24 2.36
N PRO A 2 -5.36 -6.33 2.84
CA PRO A 2 -4.24 -5.85 2.05
C PRO A 2 -3.32 -7.02 1.70
N LYS A 3 -2.77 -6.99 0.49
CA LYS A 3 -1.79 -7.98 0.06
C LYS A 3 -0.46 -7.70 0.75
N LYS A 4 0.25 -8.76 1.14
CA LYS A 4 1.56 -8.68 1.78
C LYS A 4 2.58 -9.41 0.91
N GLN A 5 3.79 -8.88 0.87
CA GLN A 5 4.88 -9.41 0.07
C GLN A 5 5.88 -10.16 0.96
N TYR A 6 6.48 -11.22 0.42
CA TYR A 6 7.41 -12.08 1.15
C TYR A 6 8.53 -12.55 0.24
N SER A 7 9.72 -12.70 0.80
CA SER A 7 10.85 -13.27 0.10
C SER A 7 10.65 -14.78 -0.06
N VAL A 8 10.98 -15.32 -1.23
CA VAL A 8 10.83 -16.76 -1.48
C VAL A 8 12.17 -17.44 -1.23
N ILE A 9 12.26 -18.22 -0.15
CA ILE A 9 13.46 -18.98 0.21
C ILE A 9 13.63 -20.22 -0.68
N LYS A 10 12.53 -20.83 -1.11
CA LYS A 10 12.55 -22.09 -1.87
C LYS A 10 11.45 -22.11 -2.92
N THR A 11 11.79 -22.55 -4.14
CA THR A 11 10.83 -22.72 -5.23
C THR A 11 9.66 -23.62 -4.81
N PHE A 12 8.44 -23.18 -5.04
CA PHE A 12 7.23 -23.96 -4.77
C PHE A 12 6.18 -23.75 -5.86
N ARG A 13 5.22 -24.68 -5.94
CA ARG A 13 4.02 -24.49 -6.75
C ARG A 13 2.92 -24.02 -5.82
N ASP A 14 2.40 -22.84 -6.06
CA ASP A 14 1.29 -22.35 -5.25
C ASP A 14 0.02 -23.17 -5.54
N LYS A 15 -0.76 -23.45 -4.49
CA LYS A 15 -1.95 -24.29 -4.60
C LYS A 15 -3.16 -23.52 -5.09
N ASP A 16 -3.19 -22.22 -4.87
CA ASP A 16 -4.29 -21.31 -5.21
C ASP A 16 -4.12 -20.85 -6.66
N THR A 17 -2.97 -20.28 -7.03
CA THR A 17 -2.72 -19.79 -8.39
C THR A 17 -2.25 -20.89 -9.36
N LYS A 18 -1.83 -22.06 -8.83
CA LYS A 18 -1.18 -23.15 -9.58
C LYS A 18 0.15 -22.78 -10.23
N GLU A 19 0.63 -21.56 -10.02
CA GLU A 19 1.87 -21.06 -10.60
C GLU A 19 3.11 -21.55 -9.85
N ARG A 20 4.22 -21.59 -10.57
CA ARG A 20 5.51 -21.98 -9.99
C ARG A 20 6.28 -20.74 -9.57
N VAL A 21 6.34 -20.51 -8.26
CA VAL A 21 7.07 -19.42 -7.64
C VAL A 21 8.53 -19.82 -7.51
N LYS A 22 9.44 -19.03 -8.06
CA LYS A 22 10.88 -19.31 -8.07
C LYS A 22 11.53 -18.85 -6.76
N LYS A 23 12.61 -19.55 -6.38
CA LYS A 23 13.51 -19.10 -5.32
C LYS A 23 14.03 -17.69 -5.60
N ASP A 24 14.26 -16.92 -4.54
CA ASP A 24 14.74 -15.53 -4.55
C ASP A 24 13.80 -14.54 -5.28
N SER A 25 12.54 -14.94 -5.51
CA SER A 25 11.49 -14.06 -6.04
C SER A 25 10.65 -13.45 -4.91
N VAL A 26 9.77 -12.52 -5.27
CA VAL A 26 8.79 -11.93 -4.36
C VAL A 26 7.46 -12.68 -4.50
N TYR A 27 6.85 -13.05 -3.38
CA TYR A 27 5.55 -13.68 -3.32
C TYR A 27 4.53 -12.76 -2.65
N GLU A 28 3.47 -12.42 -3.37
CA GLU A 28 2.40 -11.54 -2.89
C GLU A 28 1.13 -12.33 -2.60
N HIS A 29 0.56 -12.19 -1.40
CA HIS A 29 -0.72 -12.83 -1.07
C HIS A 29 -1.48 -12.06 0.01
N SER A 30 -2.81 -12.03 -0.08
CA SER A 30 -3.70 -11.38 0.90
C SER A 30 -4.11 -12.29 2.07
N ASN A 31 -4.03 -13.61 1.90
CA ASN A 31 -4.40 -14.58 2.94
C ASN A 31 -3.25 -14.87 3.92
N SER A 32 -3.35 -14.32 5.13
CA SER A 32 -2.36 -14.52 6.20
C SER A 32 -2.19 -15.99 6.64
N ALA A 33 -3.24 -16.82 6.59
CA ALA A 33 -3.14 -18.23 6.96
C ALA A 33 -2.27 -19.02 5.96
N ARG A 34 -2.39 -18.70 4.67
CA ARG A 34 -1.60 -19.29 3.59
C ARG A 34 -0.12 -18.92 3.70
N ILE A 35 0.15 -17.64 3.96
CA ILE A 35 1.51 -17.14 4.23
C ILE A 35 2.14 -17.90 5.39
N LYS A 36 1.45 -18.00 6.53
CA LYS A 36 1.97 -18.69 7.73
C LYS A 36 2.25 -20.17 7.47
N ASP A 37 1.43 -20.85 6.68
CA ASP A 37 1.69 -22.23 6.25
C ASP A 37 2.98 -22.33 5.43
N LEU A 38 3.15 -21.45 4.44
CA LEU A 38 4.32 -21.43 3.58
C LEU A 38 5.60 -21.05 4.34
N GLN A 39 5.53 -20.12 5.30
CA GLN A 39 6.63 -19.77 6.20
C GLN A 39 7.02 -20.95 7.10
N ARG A 40 6.04 -21.61 7.75
CA ARG A 40 6.31 -22.79 8.60
C ARG A 40 6.96 -23.93 7.82
N ARG A 41 6.64 -24.07 6.55
CA ARG A 41 7.22 -25.10 5.66
C ARG A 41 8.55 -24.67 5.05
N GLY A 42 9.04 -23.46 5.33
CA GLY A 42 10.32 -22.94 4.86
C GLY A 42 10.35 -22.53 3.38
N PHE A 43 9.19 -22.24 2.78
CA PHE A 43 9.10 -21.74 1.41
C PHE A 43 9.21 -20.22 1.32
N LEU A 44 8.63 -19.52 2.28
CA LEU A 44 8.69 -18.05 2.41
C LEU A 44 9.58 -17.66 3.58
N GLY A 45 10.30 -16.56 3.40
CA GLY A 45 11.10 -15.91 4.42
C GLY A 45 10.37 -14.76 5.07
N GLU A 46 11.14 -13.73 5.38
CA GLU A 46 10.65 -12.52 6.02
C GLU A 46 9.64 -11.79 5.13
N GLU A 47 8.70 -11.11 5.78
CA GLU A 47 7.78 -10.18 5.13
C GLU A 47 8.65 -9.11 4.47
N LEU A 48 8.70 -9.13 3.14
CA LEU A 48 9.20 -7.99 2.39
C LEU A 48 8.08 -6.99 2.55
N GLN A 49 8.30 -5.99 3.39
CA GLN A 49 7.39 -4.88 3.56
C GLN A 49 7.21 -4.29 2.16
N GLY A 50 6.18 -4.76 1.45
CA GLY A 50 5.84 -4.29 0.12
C GLY A 50 5.68 -2.80 0.27
N GLU A 51 6.47 -2.06 -0.50
CA GLU A 51 6.70 -0.62 -0.43
C GLU A 51 5.87 0.02 0.68
N GLY A 52 6.51 0.26 1.83
CA GLY A 52 5.87 0.93 2.96
C GLY A 52 4.98 2.03 2.38
N SER A 53 3.69 1.99 2.72
CA SER A 53 2.72 2.93 2.15
C SER A 53 3.33 4.32 2.19
N LEU A 54 3.04 5.18 1.23
CA LEU A 54 3.52 6.57 1.24
C LEU A 54 3.19 7.22 2.61
N LEU A 55 2.11 6.75 3.25
CA LEU A 55 1.66 7.07 4.60
C LEU A 55 2.49 6.43 5.73
N ASP A 56 3.39 5.49 5.48
CA ASP A 56 4.22 4.89 6.52
C ASP A 56 5.39 5.77 6.94
N GLN A 57 5.75 6.78 6.13
CA GLN A 57 6.79 7.75 6.41
C GLN A 57 6.37 8.79 7.47
N ASN A 58 7.30 9.64 7.87
CA ASN A 58 7.09 10.83 8.70
C ASN A 58 6.24 11.88 7.98
N ILE A 59 5.63 12.78 8.75
CA ILE A 59 4.60 13.71 8.25
C ILE A 59 5.12 14.55 7.07
N GLU A 60 6.36 15.05 7.16
CA GLU A 60 6.98 15.89 6.11
C GLU A 60 7.12 15.13 4.79
N ASP A 61 7.78 13.96 4.80
CA ASP A 61 7.92 13.09 3.63
C ASP A 61 6.56 12.67 3.05
N VAL A 62 5.58 12.37 3.90
CA VAL A 62 4.21 12.05 3.46
C VAL A 62 3.60 13.22 2.71
N THR A 63 3.66 14.44 3.26
CA THR A 63 3.09 15.63 2.61
C THR A 63 3.79 15.99 1.31
N GLU A 64 5.12 15.82 1.22
CA GLU A 64 5.87 16.03 -0.01
C GLU A 64 5.52 14.99 -1.08
N ALA A 65 5.41 13.72 -0.69
CA ALA A 65 5.09 12.65 -1.64
C ALA A 65 3.62 12.68 -2.09
N LEU A 66 2.72 13.31 -1.31
CA LEU A 66 1.36 13.62 -1.73
C LEU A 66 1.27 14.83 -2.68
N GLN A 67 2.32 15.65 -2.76
CA GLN A 67 2.35 16.84 -3.59
C GLN A 67 2.41 16.48 -5.07
N GLY A 68 1.41 16.92 -5.84
CA GLY A 68 1.33 16.66 -7.29
C GLY A 68 0.58 15.38 -7.66
N LEU A 69 -0.01 14.67 -6.70
CA LEU A 69 -0.95 13.58 -6.96
C LEU A 69 -2.30 14.10 -7.44
N SER A 70 -3.04 13.24 -8.16
CA SER A 70 -4.38 13.57 -8.64
C SER A 70 -5.42 13.51 -7.52
N ALA A 71 -6.54 14.22 -7.67
CA ALA A 71 -7.62 14.24 -6.68
C ALA A 71 -8.19 12.84 -6.35
N ASP A 72 -8.22 11.93 -7.34
CA ASP A 72 -8.64 10.53 -7.12
C ASP A 72 -7.65 9.77 -6.22
N GLU A 73 -6.35 9.96 -6.43
CA GLU A 73 -5.30 9.34 -5.60
C GLU A 73 -5.33 9.92 -4.18
N LEU A 74 -5.43 11.24 -4.05
CA LEU A 74 -5.56 11.93 -2.77
C LEU A 74 -6.77 11.44 -1.96
N LYS A 75 -7.93 11.21 -2.59
CA LYS A 75 -9.10 10.61 -1.91
C LYS A 75 -8.80 9.20 -1.39
N SER A 76 -8.11 8.38 -2.17
CA SER A 76 -7.73 7.03 -1.75
C SER A 76 -6.78 7.08 -0.55
N TYR A 77 -5.77 7.96 -0.56
CA TYR A 77 -4.85 8.16 0.57
C TYR A 77 -5.55 8.76 1.80
N LEU A 78 -6.53 9.64 1.62
CA LEU A 78 -7.33 10.19 2.73
C LEU A 78 -8.07 9.08 3.50
N GLU A 79 -8.73 8.18 2.77
CA GLU A 79 -9.42 7.04 3.37
C GLU A 79 -8.45 6.08 4.05
N GLU A 80 -7.29 5.84 3.45
CA GLU A 80 -6.26 4.97 4.00
C GLU A 80 -5.65 5.55 5.28
N GLU A 81 -5.32 6.85 5.29
CA GLU A 81 -4.77 7.53 6.47
C GLU A 81 -5.80 7.52 7.61
N LYS A 82 -7.08 7.81 7.34
CA LYS A 82 -8.17 7.76 8.34
C LYS A 82 -8.34 6.36 8.95
N LYS A 83 -8.08 5.29 8.19
CA LYS A 83 -8.19 3.89 8.65
C LYS A 83 -6.94 3.38 9.37
N ASN A 84 -5.77 3.97 9.09
CA ASN A 84 -4.48 3.43 9.53
C ASN A 84 -3.91 4.22 10.72
N LYS A 85 -3.24 5.35 10.45
CA LYS A 85 -2.55 6.16 11.48
C LYS A 85 -3.36 7.35 11.97
N ASN A 86 -4.36 7.78 11.20
CA ASN A 86 -5.28 8.87 11.49
C ASN A 86 -4.58 10.16 11.94
N ARG A 87 -3.46 10.51 11.31
CA ARG A 87 -2.70 11.72 11.67
C ARG A 87 -3.43 12.95 11.15
N LYS A 88 -3.87 13.79 12.08
CA LYS A 88 -4.65 14.99 11.78
C LYS A 88 -3.97 15.90 10.76
N THR A 89 -2.66 16.12 10.87
CA THR A 89 -1.91 16.99 9.95
C THR A 89 -1.91 16.49 8.51
N VAL A 90 -1.75 15.18 8.27
CA VAL A 90 -1.76 14.59 6.93
C VAL A 90 -3.18 14.65 6.34
N ILE A 91 -4.19 14.36 7.16
CA ILE A 91 -5.60 14.45 6.76
C ILE A 91 -5.95 15.88 6.34
N GLU A 92 -5.60 16.88 7.16
CA GLU A 92 -5.87 18.29 6.85
C GLU A 92 -5.12 18.76 5.60
N TYR A 93 -3.90 18.26 5.36
CA TYR A 93 -3.14 18.52 4.14
C TYR A 93 -3.87 17.98 2.91
N ILE A 94 -4.27 16.70 2.92
CA ILE A 94 -4.97 16.06 1.80
C ILE A 94 -6.32 16.73 1.54
N GLU A 95 -7.10 17.05 2.59
CA GLU A 95 -8.38 17.75 2.46
C GLU A 95 -8.22 19.17 1.88
N SER A 96 -7.14 19.86 2.25
CA SER A 96 -6.82 21.18 1.67
C SER A 96 -6.43 21.04 0.20
N ALA A 97 -5.54 20.10 -0.14
CA ALA A 97 -5.12 19.85 -1.53
C ALA A 97 -6.29 19.48 -2.45
N LEU A 98 -7.25 18.69 -1.94
CA LEU A 98 -8.49 18.35 -2.66
C LEU A 98 -9.40 19.57 -2.88
N LYS A 99 -9.42 20.51 -1.94
CA LYS A 99 -10.24 21.73 -2.01
C LYS A 99 -9.63 22.79 -2.93
N ASP A 100 -8.30 22.93 -2.91
CA ASP A 100 -7.56 23.81 -3.81
C ASP A 100 -7.63 23.30 -5.27
N GLY A 101 -7.56 21.98 -5.49
CA GLY A 101 -7.72 21.37 -6.81
C GLY A 101 -9.13 21.50 -7.43
N ASP A 102 -10.15 21.75 -6.60
CA ASP A 102 -11.55 21.98 -7.02
C ASP A 102 -11.83 23.45 -7.39
N THR A 103 -10.88 24.37 -7.13
CA THR A 103 -11.06 25.81 -7.40
C THR A 103 -10.65 26.21 -8.83
N GLY A 104 -10.53 25.24 -9.74
CA GLY A 104 -10.33 25.45 -11.18
C GLY A 104 -11.50 24.93 -12.00
N GLU A 105 -12.40 25.83 -12.41
CA GLU A 105 -13.53 25.62 -13.34
C GLU A 105 -14.73 24.77 -12.88
N SER A 106 -15.71 25.44 -12.29
CA SER A 106 -17.12 25.33 -12.72
C SER A 106 -17.82 26.67 -12.46
N GLY A 107 -17.37 27.67 -13.20
CA GLY A 107 -17.95 29.00 -13.26
C GLY A 107 -17.89 29.51 -14.69
N THR A 108 -18.76 28.99 -15.55
CA THR A 108 -18.97 29.56 -16.88
C THR A 108 -20.46 29.47 -17.22
N VAL A 109 -21.13 30.57 -16.89
CA VAL A 109 -22.35 31.22 -17.44
C VAL A 109 -23.55 30.39 -17.92
#